data_AF-A0A6N7M5J4-F1
#
_entry.id   AF-A0A6N7M5J4-F1
#
_cell.length_a   1.000
_cell.length_b   1.000
_cell.length_c   1.000
_cell.angle_alpha   90.00
_cell.angle_beta   90.00
_cell.angle_gamma   90.00
#
_symmetry.space_group_name_H-M   'P 1'
#
loop_
_entity.id
_entity.type
_entity.pdbx_description
1 polymer ?
#
loop_
_entity_poly.entity_id
_entity_poly.type
_entity_poly.pdbx_seq_one_letter_code
_entity_poly.pdbx_strand_id
1 'polypeptide(L)' 'MADISFSIPAQVRFGLDVVNRIGTIISEYGERVLLVTEAILYEGKVIERIQGLLEKKGVQYI' A
#
# COMPACT_ATOMS: atom_id res chain seq x y z
N MET A 1 -8.83 38.83 -0.76
CA MET A 1 -8.46 37.77 0.21
C MET A 1 -7.94 36.61 -0.59
N ALA A 2 -6.71 36.16 -0.35
CA ALA A 2 -6.22 34.95 -0.98
C ALA A 2 -6.76 33.76 -0.16
N ASP A 3 -7.68 33.01 -0.74
CA ASP A 3 -8.15 31.76 -0.13
C ASP A 3 -7.01 30.74 -0.23
N ILE A 4 -6.40 30.40 0.91
CA ILE A 4 -5.35 29.39 0.98
C ILE A 4 -6.01 28.04 1.23
N SER A 5 -5.90 27.15 0.26
CA SER A 5 -6.24 25.73 0.41
C SER A 5 -4.97 24.92 0.66
N PHE A 6 -4.91 24.27 1.82
CA PHE A 6 -3.81 23.37 2.19
C PHE A 6 -4.37 21.97 2.43
N SER A 7 -3.80 20.98 1.75
CA SER A 7 -4.18 19.56 1.87
C SER A 7 -2.93 18.71 2.02
N ILE A 8 -2.96 17.79 2.97
CA ILE A 8 -1.92 16.81 3.24
C ILE A 8 -2.59 15.46 3.53
N PRO A 9 -1.96 14.31 3.20
CA PRO A 9 -2.53 13.02 3.55
C PRO A 9 -2.77 12.91 5.06
N ALA A 10 -3.97 12.44 5.43
CA ALA A 10 -4.35 12.25 6.83
C ALA A 10 -3.45 11.24 7.57
N GLN A 11 -2.88 10.28 6.83
CA GLN A 11 -1.95 9.29 7.37
C GLN A 11 -0.75 9.14 6.45
N VAL A 12 0.45 9.41 6.98
CA VAL A 12 1.73 9.16 6.33
C VAL A 12 2.52 8.18 7.20
N ARG A 13 2.97 7.07 6.62
CA ARG A 13 3.79 6.07 7.32
C ARG A 13 5.19 6.07 6.70
N PHE A 14 6.21 6.32 7.52
CA PHE A 14 7.60 6.47 7.08
C PHE A 14 8.56 5.75 8.02
N GLY A 15 9.63 5.18 7.46
CA GLY A 15 10.68 4.48 8.19
C GLY A 15 11.10 3.17 7.54
N LEU A 16 12.08 2.53 8.16
CA LEU A 16 12.50 1.19 7.78
C LEU A 16 11.34 0.21 8.00
N ASP A 17 11.27 -0.81 7.16
CA ASP A 17 10.34 -1.95 7.32
C ASP A 17 8.83 -1.62 7.17
N VAL A 18 8.44 -0.38 6.91
CA VAL A 18 7.03 0.04 6.80
C VAL A 18 6.25 -0.80 5.77
N VAL A 19 6.88 -1.13 4.63
CA VAL A 19 6.26 -1.93 3.58
C VAL A 19 5.90 -3.33 4.07
N ASN A 20 6.71 -3.95 4.95
CA ASN A 20 6.42 -5.28 5.48
C ASN A 20 5.20 -5.30 6.41
N ARG A 21 4.74 -4.11 6.85
CA ARG A 21 3.53 -3.94 7.67
C ARG A 21 2.28 -3.69 6.82
N ILE A 22 2.39 -3.60 5.50
CA ILE A 22 1.29 -3.20 4.62
C ILE A 22 0.05 -4.06 4.81
N GLY A 23 0.19 -5.39 4.92
CA GLY A 23 -0.94 -6.29 5.14
C GLY A 23 -1.73 -6.01 6.42
N THR A 24 -1.06 -5.65 7.53
CA THR A 24 -1.75 -5.24 8.77
C THR A 24 -2.43 -3.88 8.61
N ILE A 25 -1.80 -2.97 7.88
CA ILE A 25 -2.32 -1.61 7.67
C ILE A 25 -3.59 -1.66 6.83
N ILE A 26 -3.56 -2.39 5.72
CA ILE A 26 -4.68 -2.44 4.79
C ILE A 26 -5.84 -3.28 5.32
N SER A 27 -5.60 -4.23 6.25
CA SER A 27 -6.68 -5.00 6.89
C SER A 27 -7.64 -4.15 7.72
N GLU A 28 -7.24 -2.92 8.09
CA GLU A 28 -8.15 -1.94 8.72
C GLU A 28 -9.22 -1.40 7.75
N TYR A 29 -9.01 -1.54 6.44
CA TYR A 29 -9.86 -0.95 5.39
C TYR A 29 -10.71 -1.99 4.64
N GLY A 30 -10.38 -3.28 4.76
CA GLY A 30 -11.16 -4.37 4.15
C GLY A 30 -10.35 -5.62 3.87
N GLU A 31 -10.99 -6.58 3.20
CA GLU A 31 -10.44 -7.91 2.93
C GLU A 31 -9.90 -8.07 1.51
N ARG A 32 -10.09 -7.07 0.65
CA ARG A 32 -9.69 -7.10 -0.77
C ARG A 32 -9.12 -5.77 -1.24
N VAL A 33 -8.04 -5.82 -2.01
CA VAL A 33 -7.37 -4.64 -2.58
C VAL A 33 -7.19 -4.76 -4.10
N LEU A 34 -7.08 -3.62 -4.78
CA LEU A 34 -6.65 -3.52 -6.18
C LEU A 34 -5.21 -3.00 -6.20
N LEU A 35 -4.28 -3.76 -6.78
CA LEU A 35 -2.90 -3.37 -6.92
C LEU A 35 -2.70 -2.59 -8.23
N VAL A 36 -2.55 -1.27 -8.13
CA VAL A 36 -2.28 -0.40 -9.28
C VAL A 36 -0.77 -0.10 -9.33
N THR A 37 -0.13 -0.49 -10.44
CA THR A 37 1.34 -0.44 -10.57
C THR A 37 1.77 -0.46 -12.04
N GLU A 38 3.07 -0.29 -12.30
CA GLU A 38 3.68 -0.32 -13.63
C GLU A 38 4.45 -1.64 -13.88
N ALA A 39 4.65 -1.99 -15.15
CA ALA A 39 5.29 -3.25 -15.56
C ALA A 39 6.72 -3.40 -15.02
N ILE A 40 7.48 -2.30 -14.89
CA ILE A 40 8.87 -2.33 -14.38
C ILE A 40 8.97 -2.89 -12.94
N LEU A 41 7.91 -2.76 -12.15
CA LEU A 41 7.87 -3.27 -10.77
C LEU A 41 7.60 -4.78 -10.71
N TYR A 42 7.16 -5.37 -11.81
CA TYR A 42 7.10 -6.82 -11.98
C TYR A 42 8.51 -7.40 -12.13
N GLU A 43 9.34 -6.82 -13.01
CA GLU A 43 10.72 -7.26 -13.26
C GLU A 43 11.57 -7.21 -11.99
N GLY A 44 11.37 -6.17 -11.16
CA GLY A 44 12.02 -6.02 -9.87
C GLY A 44 11.47 -6.92 -8.75
N LYS A 45 10.51 -7.82 -9.02
CA LYS A 45 9.82 -8.68 -8.04
C LYS A 45 9.15 -7.92 -6.89
N VAL A 46 8.90 -6.63 -7.07
CA VAL A 46 8.25 -5.80 -6.06
C VAL A 46 6.79 -6.22 -5.91
N ILE A 47 6.12 -6.49 -7.04
CA ILE A 47 4.73 -6.95 -7.04
C ILE A 47 4.58 -8.27 -6.29
N GLU A 48 5.39 -9.28 -6.63
CA GLU A 48 5.38 -10.59 -5.96
C GLU A 48 5.62 -10.47 -4.45
N ARG A 49 6.55 -9.59 -4.04
CA ARG A 49 6.81 -9.33 -2.62
C ARG A 49 5.60 -8.75 -1.92
N ILE A 50 4.90 -7.77 -2.52
CA ILE A 50 3.70 -7.18 -1.94
C ILE A 50 2.58 -8.22 -1.86
N GLN A 51 2.34 -8.96 -2.94
CA GLN A 51 1.35 -10.05 -2.96
C GLN A 51 1.59 -11.05 -1.83
N GLY A 52 2.83 -11.51 -1.65
CA GLY A 52 3.16 -12.42 -0.55
C GLY A 52 2.97 -11.83 0.86
N LEU A 53 3.07 -10.51 1.03
CA LEU A 53 2.73 -9.86 2.30
C LEU A 53 1.22 -9.80 2.54
N LEU A 54 0.42 -9.63 1.48
CA LEU A 54 -1.03 -9.64 1.53
C LEU A 54 -1.57 -11.04 1.83
N GLU A 55 -1.04 -12.07 1.16
CA GLU A 55 -1.42 -13.47 1.36
C GLU A 55 -1.20 -13.92 2.81
N LYS A 56 -0.06 -13.55 3.42
CA LYS A 56 0.24 -13.84 4.83
C LYS A 56 -0.78 -13.26 5.81
N LYS A 57 -1.56 -12.27 5.37
CA LYS A 57 -2.62 -11.61 6.15
C LYS A 57 -4.04 -11.97 5.68
N GLY A 58 -4.16 -12.88 4.70
CA GLY A 58 -5.46 -13.31 4.17
C GLY A 58 -6.18 -12.22 3.37
N VAL A 59 -5.47 -11.19 2.91
CA VAL A 59 -6.07 -10.12 2.09
C VAL A 59 -6.02 -10.53 0.63
N GLN A 60 -7.19 -10.56 -0.01
CA GLN A 60 -7.32 -10.82 -1.44
C GLN A 60 -6.79 -9.63 -2.24
N TYR A 61 -6.19 -9.89 -3.40
CA TYR A 61 -5.72 -8.85 -4.31
C TYR A 61 -6.18 -9.12 -5.74
N ILE A 62 -6.34 -8.03 -6.50
CA ILE A 62 -6.56 -8.02 -7.95
C ILE A 62 -5.39 -7.26 -8.58
#